data_AF-A0A7X6NYP6-F1
#
_entry.id   AF-A0A7X6NYP6-F1
#
_cell.length_a   1.000
_cell.length_b   1.000
_cell.length_c   1.000
_cell.angle_alpha   90.00
_cell.angle_beta   90.00
_cell.angle_gamma   90.00
#
_symmetry.space_group_name_H-M   'P 1'
#
loop_
_entity.id
_entity.type
_entity.pdbx_description
1 polymer ?
#
loop_
_entity_poly.entity_id
_entity_poly.type
_entity_poly.pdbx_seq_one_letter_code
_entity_poly.pdbx_strand_id
1 'polypeptide(L)' 'MIGNEFTDAWDGREHELAADHGALAHMRAAIADGDYRLAPVNAGLGLGDVVAVEPAAAVIARLCEEAWDALMR' A
#
# COMPACT_ATOMS: atom_id res chain seq x y z
N MET A 1 4.05 -4.95 1.97
CA MET A 1 3.25 -4.10 2.88
C MET A 1 4.11 -2.90 3.25
N ILE A 2 3.53 -1.72 3.46
CA ILE A 2 4.28 -0.57 4.00
C ILE A 2 4.55 -0.84 5.48
N GLY A 3 5.77 -0.54 5.94
CA GLY A 3 6.11 -0.57 7.37
C GLY A 3 5.38 0.55 8.12
N ASN A 4 4.57 0.18 9.10
CA ASN A 4 3.83 1.05 10.00
C ASN A 4 3.58 0.32 11.32
N GLU A 5 2.92 0.97 12.29
CA GLU A 5 2.67 0.37 13.60
C GLU A 5 1.87 -0.94 13.51
N PHE A 6 0.99 -1.09 12.52
CA PHE A 6 0.29 -2.35 12.25
C PHE A 6 1.25 -3.45 11.80
N THR A 7 2.05 -3.20 10.76
CA THR A 7 2.99 -4.17 10.21
C THR A 7 4.06 -4.52 11.25
N ASP A 8 4.56 -3.55 12.01
CA ASP A 8 5.51 -3.76 13.10
C ASP A 8 4.94 -4.68 14.19
N ALA A 9 3.64 -4.58 14.46
CA ALA A 9 2.97 -5.41 15.44
C ALA A 9 2.67 -6.83 14.94
N TRP A 10 2.29 -6.99 13.66
CA TRP A 10 1.63 -8.22 13.19
C TRP A 10 2.36 -8.99 12.09
N ASP A 11 3.42 -8.46 11.50
CA ASP A 11 4.24 -9.18 10.52
C ASP A 11 4.81 -10.47 11.13
N GLY A 12 4.47 -11.62 10.52
CA GLY A 12 4.82 -12.95 11.01
C GLY A 12 3.99 -13.44 12.22
N ARG A 13 3.03 -12.64 12.70
CA ARG A 13 2.12 -12.94 13.83
C ARG A 13 0.65 -12.96 13.40
N GLU A 14 0.38 -13.20 12.12
CA GLU A 14 -0.96 -13.13 11.53
C GLU A 14 -1.92 -14.16 12.15
N HIS A 15 -1.39 -15.30 12.59
CA HIS A 15 -2.17 -16.32 13.29
C HIS A 15 -2.69 -15.84 14.66
N GLU A 16 -1.90 -15.04 15.37
CA GLU A 16 -2.32 -14.42 16.64
C GLU A 16 -3.36 -13.33 16.39
N LEU A 17 -3.14 -12.49 15.37
CA LEU A 17 -4.12 -11.50 14.94
C LEU A 17 -5.47 -12.14 14.60
N ALA A 18 -5.45 -13.26 13.86
CA ALA A 18 -6.66 -13.97 13.47
C ALA A 18 -7.44 -14.53 14.67
N ALA A 19 -6.76 -14.86 15.76
CA ALA A 19 -7.37 -15.34 16.99
C ALA A 19 -7.84 -14.21 17.92
N ASP A 20 -7.33 -12.99 17.76
CA ASP A 20 -7.68 -11.82 18.58
C ASP A 20 -8.79 -10.98 17.93
N HIS A 21 -10.02 -11.23 18.36
CA HIS A 21 -11.19 -10.48 17.89
C HIS A 21 -11.14 -8.97 18.20
N GLY A 22 -10.47 -8.58 19.30
CA GLY A 22 -10.32 -7.18 19.68
C GLY A 22 -9.34 -6.46 18.74
N ALA A 23 -8.20 -7.07 18.46
CA ALA A 23 -7.23 -6.57 17.49
C ALA A 23 -7.85 -6.45 16.09
N LEU A 24 -8.63 -7.45 15.66
CA LEU A 24 -9.35 -7.39 14.38
C LEU A 24 -10.39 -6.27 14.33
N ALA A 25 -11.09 -6.00 15.43
CA ALA A 25 -12.04 -4.90 15.51
C ALA A 25 -11.32 -3.54 15.42
N HIS A 26 -10.19 -3.40 16.10
CA HIS A 26 -9.36 -2.20 16.04
C HIS A 26 -8.80 -1.95 14.64
N MET A 27 -8.26 -3.00 13.99
CA MET A 27 -7.79 -2.92 12.60
C MET A 27 -8.90 -2.45 11.65
N ARG A 28 -10.11 -3.00 11.78
CA ARG A 28 -11.26 -2.60 10.96
C ARG A 28 -11.66 -1.14 11.19
N ALA A 29 -11.60 -0.65 12.43
CA ALA A 29 -11.86 0.75 12.74
C ALA A 29 -10.81 1.66 12.10
N ALA A 30 -9.52 1.32 12.22
CA ALA A 30 -8.43 2.07 11.58
C ALA A 30 -8.58 2.15 10.05
N ILE A 31 -9.01 1.06 9.40
CA ILE A 31 -9.33 1.04 7.96
C ILE A 31 -10.48 1.99 7.64
N ALA A 32 -11.57 1.95 8.42
CA ALA A 32 -12.75 2.77 8.19
C ALA A 32 -12.47 4.28 8.39
N ASP A 33 -11.64 4.61 9.38
CA ASP A 33 -11.28 5.99 9.73
C ASP A 33 -10.11 6.54 8.87
N GLY A 34 -9.44 5.67 8.10
CA GLY A 34 -8.27 6.05 7.32
C GLY A 34 -7.02 6.34 8.16
N ASP A 35 -6.91 5.76 9.37
CA ASP A 35 -5.68 5.83 10.17
C ASP A 35 -4.64 4.84 9.62
N TYR A 36 -3.88 5.27 8.61
CA TYR A 36 -2.85 4.46 7.95
C TYR A 36 -1.63 4.14 8.82
N ARG A 37 -1.56 4.63 10.06
CA ARG A 37 -0.55 4.16 11.01
C ARG A 37 -0.90 2.77 11.55
N LEU A 38 -2.21 2.49 11.68
CA LEU A 38 -2.78 1.30 12.31
C LEU A 38 -3.56 0.41 11.34
N ALA A 39 -3.85 0.89 10.14
CA ALA A 39 -4.41 0.07 9.06
C ALA A 39 -3.31 -0.62 8.24
N PRO A 40 -3.49 -1.87 7.81
CA PRO A 40 -2.60 -2.50 6.84
C PRO A 40 -2.63 -1.74 5.51
N VAL A 41 -1.46 -1.35 5.00
CA VAL A 41 -1.32 -0.69 3.69
C VAL A 41 -0.57 -1.59 2.72
N ASN A 42 -1.29 -2.08 1.71
CA ASN A 42 -0.73 -2.89 0.66
C ASN A 42 -0.17 -2.00 -0.46
N ALA A 43 1.14 -2.01 -0.60
CA ALA A 43 1.84 -1.36 -1.71
C ALA A 43 2.96 -2.27 -2.22
N GLY A 44 3.18 -2.22 -3.54
CA GLY A 44 4.28 -2.91 -4.20
C GLY A 44 5.60 -2.18 -4.04
N LEU A 45 6.70 -2.84 -4.40
CA LEU A 45 8.06 -2.27 -4.31
C LEU A 45 8.24 -0.98 -5.12
N GLY A 46 7.50 -0.83 -6.24
CA GLY A 46 7.51 0.38 -7.07
C GLY A 46 6.80 1.59 -6.45
N LEU A 47 6.27 1.52 -5.22
CA LEU A 47 5.66 2.67 -4.56
C LEU A 47 6.64 3.84 -4.40
N GLY A 48 7.92 3.56 -4.20
CA GLY A 48 8.95 4.59 -4.04
C GLY A 48 9.08 5.54 -5.24
N ASP A 49 8.65 5.11 -6.42
CA ASP A 49 8.68 5.90 -7.65
C ASP A 49 7.41 6.75 -7.83
N VAL A 50 6.39 6.57 -6.98
CA VAL A 50 5.12 7.33 -7.04
C VAL A 50 5.25 8.59 -6.19
N VAL A 51 5.40 9.74 -6.86
CA VAL A 51 5.65 11.04 -6.21
C VAL A 51 4.48 12.02 -6.28
N ALA A 52 3.44 11.71 -7.07
CA ALA A 52 2.31 12.60 -7.30
C ALA A 52 1.00 11.82 -7.48
N VAL A 53 -0.11 12.48 -7.20
CA VAL A 53 -1.46 12.01 -7.54
C VAL A 53 -1.83 12.61 -8.88
N GLU A 54 -2.04 11.74 -9.87
CA GLU A 54 -2.33 12.14 -11.24
C GLU A 54 -3.56 11.39 -11.79
N PRO A 55 -4.27 11.96 -12.77
CA PRO A 55 -5.30 11.22 -13.49
C PRO A 55 -4.70 9.96 -14.13
N ALA A 56 -5.42 8.83 -14.03
CA ALA A 56 -4.96 7.56 -14.60
C ALA A 56 -4.57 7.66 -16.08
N ALA A 57 -5.30 8.46 -16.87
CA ALA A 57 -5.00 8.68 -18.28
C ALA A 57 -3.63 9.32 -18.51
N ALA A 58 -3.22 10.27 -17.66
CA ALA A 58 -1.91 10.93 -17.76
C ALA A 58 -0.78 9.94 -17.43
N VAL A 59 -0.95 9.14 -16.38
CA VAL A 59 0.03 8.11 -15.98
C VAL A 59 0.23 7.09 -17.10
N ILE A 60 -0.86 6.58 -17.69
CA ILE A 60 -0.80 5.59 -18.77
C ILE A 60 -0.12 6.17 -20.01
N ALA A 61 -0.47 7.39 -20.41
CA ALA A 61 0.16 8.05 -21.56
C ALA A 61 1.69 8.16 -21.39
N ARG A 62 2.13 8.65 -20.22
CA ARG A 62 3.55 8.77 -19.88
C ARG A 62 4.28 7.42 -19.92
N LEU A 63 3.70 6.38 -19.31
CA LEU A 63 4.31 5.04 -19.31
C LEU A 63 4.45 4.47 -20.73
N CYS A 64 3.49 4.71 -21.62
CA CYS A 64 3.57 4.30 -23.01
C CYS A 64 4.65 5.05 -23.79
N GLU A 65 4.78 6.36 -23.60
CA GLU A 65 5.82 7.19 -24.21
C GLU A 65 7.22 6.75 -23.74
N GLU A 66 7.43 6.61 -22.43
CA GLU A 66 8.71 6.17 -21.85
C GLU A 66 9.10 4.77 -22.33
N ALA A 67 8.14 3.84 -22.42
CA ALA A 67 8.38 2.50 -22.95
C ALA A 67 8.75 2.51 -24.44
N TRP A 68 8.09 3.35 -25.23
CA TRP A 68 8.42 3.53 -26.64
C TRP A 68 9.84 4.07 -26.83
N ASP A 69 10.19 5.12 -26.08
CA ASP A 69 11.53 5.70 -26.11
C ASP A 69 12.62 4.70 -25.69
N ALA A 70 12.32 3.85 -24.71
CA ALA A 70 13.24 2.80 -24.26
C ALA A 70 13.48 1.71 -25.32
N LEU A 71 12.49 1.40 -26.17
CA LEU A 71 12.62 0.43 -27.25
C LEU A 71 13.37 0.99 -28.48
N MET A 72 13.36 2.30 -28.67
CA MET A 72 13.95 2.98 -29.82
C MET A 72 15.39 3.47 -29.57
N ARG A 73 15.93 3.25 -28.37
CA ARG A 73 17.33 3.49 -28.00
C ARG A 73 18.18 2.23 -28.17
#